data_AF-A0A2N5Y1S4-F1
#
_entry.id   AF-A0A2N5Y1S4-F1
#
_cell.length_a   1.000
_cell.length_b   1.000
_cell.length_c   1.000
_cell.angle_alpha   90.00
_cell.angle_beta   90.00
_cell.angle_gamma   90.00
#
_symmetry.space_group_name_H-M   'P 1'
#
loop_
_entity.id
_entity.type
_entity.pdbx_description
1 polymer ?
#
loop_
_entity_poly.entity_id
_entity_poly.type
_entity_poly.pdbx_seq_one_letter_code
_entity_poly.pdbx_strand_id
1 'polypeptide(L)'
;MQRFNLTFSGEILPGKAPAVVKARFGRLFGIGDPDRVEQFFSGKEIILRRNLDPREAAEFYARLRGLGALPALAKVAPKTTSPSEDSVSIPDNLSDTTATKSPYHNSRRAPNPYALRPFHDRHAPRRREAQALHLRRLGVITAAVALAGLFVLAVSSAILPPPAPPPQVIAGTSHDTGELVLATDQLLLRHDRSGTERDVTSLQEMGLSGIITALAYNTPDEVLLLVAQPSAATTLYRCSFSNRECQPVFGETATPEARAFARVTASGNLILADPTNNLLTLHSPEGRLLASAERQLPSQPVLRVEAGLLLINGIDAPSISVLRYEPEAFAEQLDEILLLPADAVRSGLSRTLDFSWVGDQWWVSMENPETGATGLFRYDSLWNLVAVARLPDGHYPQKLLGWKQKLLILDPEQTQVLRFNAQGQAEVPLQVNHLQNLLADYQEEQVARSVRGHLLLVALLMIALLGLGFAGWQRLRLRVCQSLHYRNAPLLGRHAKDIQWLPGAGESGLRLRHILQKLRVLPGHIGVLGQQLILVDHRGIYHTGTGKQLRWHPLFLMIDDVVLYTGPTALPEFDTRSWPLLTAALAEADRVDTATILVSLVAARHPLAVAGSIVLIIAVTVILTLAA
;
A
#
# COMPACT_ATOMS: atom_id res chain seq x y z
N MET A 1 8.97 -32.75 -59.51
CA MET A 1 10.02 -32.52 -58.50
C MET A 1 10.16 -33.76 -57.64
N GLN A 2 11.38 -34.23 -57.37
CA GLN A 2 11.61 -35.42 -56.55
C GLN A 2 11.28 -35.10 -55.09
N ARG A 3 10.49 -35.95 -54.43
CA ARG A 3 10.15 -35.84 -53.00
C ARG A 3 10.72 -37.02 -52.23
N PHE A 4 11.08 -36.79 -50.97
CA PHE A 4 11.65 -37.81 -50.10
C PHE A 4 10.83 -37.94 -48.80
N ASN A 5 10.76 -39.15 -48.27
CA ASN A 5 10.33 -39.40 -46.91
C ASN A 5 11.57 -39.68 -46.07
N LEU A 6 11.67 -39.03 -44.92
CA LEU A 6 12.71 -39.29 -43.92
C LEU A 6 12.21 -40.40 -43.00
N THR A 7 12.89 -41.53 -43.00
CA THR A 7 12.57 -42.70 -42.19
C THR A 7 13.67 -42.99 -41.18
N PHE A 8 13.30 -43.64 -40.09
CA PHE A 8 14.19 -44.01 -39.01
C PHE A 8 13.76 -45.34 -38.40
N SER A 9 14.69 -46.29 -38.30
CA SER A 9 14.47 -47.65 -37.79
C SER A 9 15.01 -47.85 -36.37
N GLY A 10 15.58 -46.82 -35.74
CA GLY A 10 16.23 -46.98 -34.44
C GLY A 10 17.73 -47.27 -34.50
N GLU A 11 18.33 -47.26 -35.68
CA GLU A 11 19.76 -47.52 -35.85
C GLU A 11 20.64 -46.38 -35.30
N ILE A 12 21.71 -46.74 -34.61
CA ILE A 12 22.66 -45.83 -33.98
C ILE A 12 24.03 -46.01 -34.66
N LEU A 13 24.71 -44.89 -34.92
CA LEU A 13 26.03 -44.90 -35.52
C LEU A 13 27.06 -45.65 -34.64
N PRO A 14 27.91 -46.49 -35.23
CA PRO A 14 28.91 -47.26 -34.48
C PRO A 14 29.86 -46.32 -33.71
N GLY A 15 30.17 -46.69 -32.46
CA GLY A 15 31.01 -45.90 -31.56
C GLY A 15 30.28 -44.78 -30.79
N LYS A 16 28.94 -44.68 -30.88
CA LYS A 16 28.14 -43.75 -30.08
C LYS A 16 27.38 -44.47 -28.96
N ALA A 17 27.40 -43.90 -27.75
CA ALA A 17 26.71 -44.45 -26.59
C ALA A 17 25.17 -44.34 -26.74
N PRO A 18 24.41 -45.46 -26.69
CA PRO A 18 22.98 -45.46 -26.99
C PRO A 18 22.13 -44.54 -26.12
N ALA A 19 22.43 -44.47 -24.82
CA ALA A 19 21.71 -43.61 -23.88
C ALA A 19 21.82 -42.12 -24.25
N VAL A 20 22.99 -41.68 -24.72
CA VAL A 20 23.23 -40.28 -25.12
C VAL A 20 22.50 -39.94 -26.41
N VAL A 21 22.45 -40.88 -27.36
CA VAL A 21 21.74 -40.68 -28.63
C VAL A 21 20.22 -40.61 -28.41
N LYS A 22 19.66 -41.49 -27.58
CA LYS A 22 18.23 -41.47 -27.22
C LYS A 22 17.82 -40.17 -26.52
N ALA A 23 18.61 -39.69 -25.56
CA ALA A 23 18.33 -38.43 -24.88
C ALA A 23 18.38 -37.23 -25.83
N ARG A 24 19.36 -37.18 -26.74
CA ARG A 24 19.48 -36.12 -27.76
C ARG A 24 18.35 -36.19 -28.79
N PHE A 25 17.94 -37.40 -29.18
CA PHE A 25 16.80 -37.63 -30.06
C PHE A 25 15.49 -37.14 -29.43
N GLY A 26 15.22 -37.49 -28.17
CA GLY A 26 14.06 -37.01 -27.42
C GLY A 26 14.01 -35.48 -27.36
N ARG A 27 15.15 -34.81 -27.09
CA ARG A 27 15.23 -33.34 -27.10
C ARG A 27 14.94 -32.73 -28.47
N LEU A 28 15.43 -33.31 -29.57
CA LEU A 28 15.18 -32.78 -30.92
C LEU A 28 13.67 -32.77 -31.26
N PHE A 29 12.93 -33.78 -30.80
CA PHE A 29 11.50 -33.93 -31.07
C PHE A 29 10.59 -33.47 -29.92
N GLY A 30 11.16 -32.89 -28.84
CA GLY A 30 10.40 -32.41 -27.69
C GLY A 30 9.70 -33.51 -26.88
N ILE A 31 10.22 -34.74 -26.93
CA ILE A 31 9.67 -35.90 -26.22
C ILE A 31 10.39 -36.01 -24.87
N GLY A 32 9.72 -35.58 -23.79
CA GLY A 32 10.25 -35.63 -22.42
C GLY A 32 10.04 -36.98 -21.70
N ASP A 33 9.20 -37.85 -22.25
CA ASP A 33 8.88 -39.17 -21.69
C ASP A 33 9.85 -40.24 -22.25
N PRO A 34 10.71 -40.85 -21.41
CA PRO A 34 11.74 -41.79 -21.85
C PRO A 34 11.17 -43.07 -22.47
N ASP A 35 10.02 -43.56 -22.02
CA ASP A 35 9.41 -44.80 -22.53
C ASP A 35 8.90 -44.63 -23.96
N ARG A 36 8.44 -43.41 -24.29
CA ARG A 36 8.05 -43.06 -25.67
C ARG A 36 9.24 -42.92 -26.59
N VAL A 37 10.38 -42.43 -26.11
CA VAL A 37 11.61 -42.38 -26.92
C VAL A 37 12.08 -43.79 -27.26
N GLU A 38 12.00 -44.72 -26.31
CA GLU A 38 12.43 -46.12 -26.50
C GLU A 38 11.69 -46.81 -27.66
N GLN A 39 10.40 -46.50 -27.86
CA GLN A 39 9.59 -47.04 -28.95
C GLN A 39 10.12 -46.68 -30.34
N PHE A 40 10.80 -45.54 -30.51
CA PHE A 40 11.41 -45.15 -31.79
C PHE A 40 12.72 -45.90 -32.08
N PHE A 41 13.29 -46.58 -31.09
CA PHE A 41 14.50 -47.40 -31.22
C PHE A 41 14.19 -48.91 -31.27
N SER A 42 12.95 -49.26 -31.61
CA SER A 42 12.44 -50.64 -31.61
C SER A 42 12.88 -51.49 -32.82
N GLY A 43 13.66 -50.96 -33.75
CA GLY A 43 14.02 -51.63 -35.01
C GLY A 43 12.98 -51.45 -36.13
N LYS A 44 11.78 -50.97 -35.80
CA LYS A 44 10.70 -50.76 -36.77
C LYS A 44 10.89 -49.46 -37.53
N GLU A 45 10.82 -49.50 -38.85
CA GLU A 45 10.92 -48.29 -39.67
C GLU A 45 9.71 -47.36 -39.44
N ILE A 46 10.00 -46.15 -38.99
CA ILE A 46 9.01 -45.10 -38.72
C ILE A 46 9.31 -43.92 -39.64
N ILE A 47 8.27 -43.37 -40.26
CA ILE A 47 8.40 -42.17 -41.08
C ILE A 47 8.35 -40.95 -40.16
N LEU A 48 9.49 -40.27 -39.99
CA LEU A 48 9.60 -39.06 -39.19
C LEU A 48 8.98 -37.85 -39.91
N ARG A 49 9.14 -37.79 -41.25
CA ARG A 49 8.56 -36.70 -42.06
C ARG A 49 8.37 -37.12 -43.51
N ARG A 50 7.26 -36.71 -44.13
CA ARG A 50 6.87 -37.06 -45.52
C ARG A 50 7.01 -35.89 -46.48
N ASN A 51 7.17 -36.21 -47.77
CA ASN A 51 7.09 -35.25 -48.88
C ASN A 51 8.11 -34.08 -48.81
N LEU A 52 9.30 -34.34 -48.27
CA LEU A 52 10.38 -33.37 -48.19
C LEU A 52 10.95 -33.07 -49.57
N ASP A 53 11.31 -31.81 -49.78
CA ASP A 53 12.13 -31.43 -50.93
C ASP A 53 13.58 -31.94 -50.75
N PRO A 54 14.41 -31.98 -51.80
CA PRO A 54 15.77 -32.53 -51.72
C PRO A 54 16.69 -31.78 -50.74
N ARG A 55 16.52 -30.47 -50.56
CA ARG A 55 17.37 -29.64 -49.71
C ARG A 55 17.01 -29.82 -48.23
N GLU A 56 15.72 -29.78 -47.93
CA GLU A 56 15.18 -30.07 -46.59
C GLU A 56 15.50 -31.51 -46.18
N ALA A 57 15.34 -32.48 -47.09
CA ALA A 57 15.66 -33.88 -46.83
C ALA A 57 17.14 -34.06 -46.42
N ALA A 58 18.07 -33.40 -47.12
CA ALA A 58 19.49 -33.45 -46.81
C ALA A 58 19.82 -32.78 -45.46
N GLU A 59 19.19 -31.65 -45.14
CA GLU A 59 19.41 -30.95 -43.87
C GLU A 59 18.93 -31.79 -42.67
N PHE A 60 17.73 -32.37 -42.77
CA PHE A 60 17.19 -33.23 -41.72
C PHE A 60 18.01 -34.51 -41.55
N TYR A 61 18.48 -35.10 -42.66
CA TYR A 61 19.37 -36.25 -42.64
C TYR A 61 20.68 -35.94 -41.89
N ALA A 62 21.33 -34.82 -42.24
CA ALA A 62 22.58 -34.39 -41.61
C ALA A 62 22.40 -34.11 -40.10
N ARG A 63 21.29 -33.46 -39.72
CA ARG A 63 21.00 -33.15 -38.31
C ARG A 63 20.80 -34.41 -37.49
N LEU A 64 20.04 -35.39 -37.97
CA LEU A 64 19.85 -36.68 -37.29
C LEU A 64 21.16 -37.48 -37.18
N ARG A 65 21.97 -37.49 -38.25
CA ARG A 65 23.30 -38.12 -38.25
C ARG A 65 24.24 -37.49 -37.24
N GLY A 66 24.21 -36.15 -37.10
CA GLY A 66 24.97 -35.41 -36.09
C GLY A 66 24.61 -35.77 -34.64
N LEU A 67 23.40 -36.28 -34.40
CA LEU A 67 22.97 -36.77 -33.08
C LEU A 67 23.42 -38.20 -32.78
N GLY A 68 23.99 -38.91 -33.76
CA GLY A 68 24.38 -40.32 -33.63
C GLY A 68 23.29 -41.29 -34.08
N ALA A 69 22.16 -40.83 -34.61
CA ALA A 69 21.11 -41.67 -35.19
C ALA A 69 21.36 -41.86 -36.70
N LEU A 70 21.06 -43.04 -37.25
CA LEU A 70 21.20 -43.33 -38.69
C LEU A 70 19.83 -43.25 -39.38
N PRO A 71 19.44 -42.10 -39.96
CA PRO A 71 18.21 -42.00 -40.75
C PRO A 71 18.39 -42.60 -42.15
N ALA A 72 17.27 -42.93 -42.80
CA ALA A 72 17.20 -43.29 -44.20
C ALA A 72 16.30 -42.30 -44.98
N LEU A 73 16.61 -42.08 -46.26
CA LEU A 73 15.79 -41.26 -47.15
C LEU A 73 15.17 -42.17 -48.22
N ALA A 74 13.86 -42.35 -48.13
CA ALA A 74 13.09 -43.09 -49.13
C ALA A 74 12.58 -42.12 -50.20
N LYS A 75 13.02 -42.31 -51.46
CA LYS A 75 12.52 -41.53 -52.60
C LYS A 75 11.06 -41.89 -52.86
N VAL A 76 10.18 -40.88 -52.86
CA VAL A 76 8.77 -41.07 -53.19
C VAL A 76 8.65 -41.12 -54.71
N ALA A 77 8.47 -42.33 -55.26
CA ALA A 77 8.11 -42.48 -56.67
C ALA A 77 6.72 -41.87 -56.91
N PRO A 78 6.50 -41.14 -58.02
CA PRO A 78 5.17 -40.68 -58.38
C PRO A 78 4.34 -41.90 -58.75
N LYS A 79 3.49 -42.38 -57.85
CA LYS A 79 2.67 -43.56 -58.09
C LYS A 79 1.50 -43.17 -59.00
N THR A 80 1.71 -43.39 -60.29
CA THR A 80 0.68 -43.75 -61.27
C THR A 80 -0.10 -44.93 -60.72
N THR A 81 -1.41 -44.76 -60.70
CA THR A 81 -2.44 -45.79 -60.48
C THR A 81 -2.27 -46.93 -61.49
N SER A 82 -2.17 -48.18 -61.03
CA SER A 82 -2.90 -49.29 -61.65
C SER A 82 -3.04 -50.48 -60.67
N PRO A 83 -4.14 -51.26 -60.73
CA PRO A 83 -4.59 -52.20 -59.70
C PRO A 83 -4.52 -53.69 -60.15
N SER A 84 -4.65 -54.60 -59.18
CA SER A 84 -5.09 -56.01 -59.34
C SER A 84 -5.33 -56.57 -57.93
N GLU A 85 -6.39 -57.27 -57.54
CA GLU A 85 -7.69 -57.74 -58.05
C GLU A 85 -8.44 -58.13 -56.73
N ASP A 86 -9.73 -57.90 -56.53
CA ASP A 86 -10.81 -58.74 -57.04
C ASP A 86 -12.13 -57.95 -57.18
N SER A 87 -12.55 -57.82 -58.44
CA SER A 87 -13.89 -58.05 -59.01
C SER A 87 -15.16 -57.88 -58.13
N VAL A 88 -16.03 -56.93 -58.52
CA VAL A 88 -17.35 -57.21 -59.14
C VAL A 88 -17.72 -56.02 -60.05
N SER A 89 -18.12 -56.36 -61.28
CA SER A 89 -18.43 -55.49 -62.42
C SER A 89 -19.83 -54.86 -62.39
N ILE A 90 -19.94 -53.60 -62.84
CA ILE A 90 -21.14 -53.03 -63.49
C ILE A 90 -20.65 -52.33 -64.77
N PRO A 91 -21.26 -52.55 -65.96
CA PRO A 91 -20.72 -52.01 -67.20
C PRO A 91 -21.06 -50.53 -67.37
N ASP A 92 -20.03 -49.74 -67.65
CA ASP A 92 -20.13 -48.43 -68.29
C ASP A 92 -20.45 -48.63 -69.77
N ASN A 93 -21.56 -48.05 -70.23
CA ASN A 93 -21.59 -47.56 -71.59
C ASN A 93 -22.38 -46.25 -71.64
N LEU A 94 -21.80 -45.28 -72.35
CA LEU A 94 -22.28 -43.94 -72.72
C LEU A 94 -21.61 -42.77 -71.98
N SER A 95 -20.34 -42.54 -72.35
CA SER A 95 -19.90 -41.17 -72.61
C SER A 95 -20.52 -40.71 -73.92
N ASP A 96 -21.54 -39.86 -73.81
CA ASP A 96 -21.69 -38.63 -74.61
C ASP A 96 -23.07 -38.07 -74.28
N THR A 97 -23.11 -36.83 -73.77
CA THR A 97 -24.11 -35.79 -74.10
C THR A 97 -23.91 -34.61 -73.16
N THR A 98 -23.37 -33.53 -73.73
CA THR A 98 -23.60 -32.12 -73.41
C THR A 98 -23.43 -31.62 -71.98
N ALA A 99 -22.57 -30.60 -71.89
CA ALA A 99 -22.63 -29.52 -70.92
C ALA A 99 -24.07 -29.09 -70.57
N THR A 100 -24.60 -29.61 -69.46
CA THR A 100 -25.70 -29.00 -68.73
C THR A 100 -25.10 -28.32 -67.51
N LYS A 101 -25.13 -26.98 -67.53
CA LYS A 101 -24.81 -26.12 -66.39
C LYS A 101 -25.67 -26.56 -65.20
N SER A 102 -25.06 -27.23 -64.22
CA SER A 102 -25.65 -27.38 -62.90
C SER A 102 -25.73 -25.99 -62.25
N PRO A 103 -26.88 -25.54 -61.72
CA PRO A 103 -27.04 -24.18 -61.20
C PRO A 103 -26.36 -23.95 -59.84
N TYR A 104 -25.52 -24.88 -59.36
CA TYR A 104 -24.86 -24.79 -58.05
C TYR A 104 -23.51 -24.06 -58.08
N HIS A 105 -23.37 -23.05 -58.94
CA HIS A 105 -22.24 -22.12 -58.93
C HIS A 105 -22.73 -20.69 -58.76
N ASN A 106 -23.23 -20.36 -57.57
CA ASN A 106 -23.18 -18.97 -57.10
C ASN A 106 -23.30 -18.83 -55.58
N SER A 107 -22.23 -19.18 -54.85
CA SER A 107 -21.86 -18.49 -53.61
C SER A 107 -20.46 -18.92 -53.19
N ARG A 108 -19.43 -18.09 -53.43
CA ARG A 108 -18.03 -18.29 -52.95
C ARG A 108 -17.90 -18.24 -51.40
N ARG A 109 -19.00 -18.37 -50.66
CA ARG A 109 -19.11 -18.23 -49.19
C ARG A 109 -20.17 -19.15 -48.58
N ALA A 110 -20.41 -20.36 -49.11
CA ALA A 110 -21.24 -21.34 -48.39
C ALA A 110 -20.36 -22.18 -47.44
N PRO A 111 -20.77 -22.42 -46.19
CA PRO A 111 -20.03 -23.30 -45.29
C PRO A 111 -20.13 -24.74 -45.78
N ASN A 112 -19.09 -25.55 -45.55
CA ASN A 112 -19.14 -26.99 -45.87
C ASN A 112 -20.12 -27.69 -44.90
N PRO A 113 -21.29 -28.17 -45.36
CA PRO A 113 -22.28 -28.80 -44.48
C PRO A 113 -21.84 -30.19 -44.00
N TYR A 114 -20.82 -30.78 -44.62
CA TYR A 114 -20.26 -32.10 -44.29
C TYR A 114 -18.99 -32.01 -43.44
N ALA A 115 -18.59 -30.82 -43.00
CA ALA A 115 -17.46 -30.66 -42.10
C ALA A 115 -17.75 -31.31 -40.75
N LEU A 116 -17.00 -32.36 -40.40
CA LEU A 116 -17.12 -33.03 -39.12
C LEU A 116 -16.73 -32.07 -37.99
N ARG A 117 -17.66 -31.86 -37.07
CA ARG A 117 -17.47 -31.02 -35.88
C ARG A 117 -17.56 -31.87 -34.63
N PRO A 118 -16.77 -31.56 -33.59
CA PRO A 118 -16.87 -32.27 -32.32
C PRO A 118 -18.30 -32.17 -31.77
N PHE A 119 -18.81 -33.29 -31.28
CA PHE A 119 -20.15 -33.39 -30.68
C PHE A 119 -20.28 -32.40 -29.52
N HIS A 120 -21.34 -31.60 -29.53
CA HIS A 120 -21.58 -30.63 -28.47
C HIS A 120 -22.13 -31.35 -27.23
N ASP A 121 -21.37 -31.34 -26.14
CA ASP A 121 -21.74 -32.01 -24.88
C ASP A 121 -23.06 -31.42 -24.33
N ARG A 122 -24.05 -32.29 -24.12
CA ARG A 122 -25.39 -31.96 -23.59
C ARG A 122 -25.36 -31.56 -22.10
N HIS A 123 -24.30 -31.92 -21.36
CA HIS A 123 -24.14 -31.61 -19.95
C HIS A 123 -23.24 -30.38 -19.68
N ALA A 124 -22.60 -29.83 -20.72
CA ALA A 124 -21.84 -28.59 -20.64
C ALA A 124 -22.59 -27.41 -19.98
N PRO A 125 -23.90 -27.15 -20.22
CA PRO A 125 -24.58 -26.01 -19.61
C PRO A 125 -24.74 -26.14 -18.09
N ARG A 126 -25.19 -27.29 -17.58
CA ARG A 126 -25.31 -27.53 -16.13
C ARG A 126 -23.96 -27.43 -15.42
N ARG A 127 -22.88 -27.91 -16.05
CA ARG A 127 -21.51 -27.76 -15.51
C ARG A 127 -21.08 -26.29 -15.49
N ARG A 128 -21.35 -25.52 -16.54
CA ARG A 128 -21.03 -24.08 -16.62
C ARG A 128 -21.83 -23.25 -15.61
N GLU A 129 -23.09 -23.59 -15.36
CA GLU A 129 -23.92 -22.97 -14.31
C GLU A 129 -23.37 -23.25 -12.92
N ALA A 130 -23.10 -24.52 -12.59
CA ALA A 130 -22.52 -24.89 -11.31
C ALA A 130 -21.16 -24.22 -11.08
N GLN A 131 -20.31 -24.17 -12.12
CA GLN A 131 -19.02 -23.47 -12.09
C GLN A 131 -19.17 -21.96 -11.87
N ALA A 132 -20.08 -21.29 -12.58
CA ALA A 132 -20.27 -19.85 -12.43
C ALA A 132 -20.90 -19.48 -11.07
N LEU A 133 -21.76 -20.33 -10.50
CA LEU A 133 -22.25 -20.18 -9.12
C LEU A 133 -21.11 -20.30 -8.10
N HIS A 134 -20.26 -21.31 -8.24
CA HIS A 134 -19.10 -21.50 -7.38
C HIS A 134 -18.14 -20.30 -7.44
N LEU A 135 -17.77 -19.87 -8.64
CA LEU A 135 -16.89 -18.70 -8.84
C LEU A 135 -17.52 -17.40 -8.34
N ARG A 136 -18.83 -17.21 -8.50
CA ARG A 136 -19.54 -16.05 -7.92
C ARG A 136 -19.44 -16.04 -6.40
N ARG A 137 -19.65 -17.19 -5.74
CA ARG A 137 -19.52 -17.29 -4.27
C ARG A 137 -18.12 -16.94 -3.81
N LEU A 138 -17.08 -17.43 -4.51
CA LEU A 138 -15.69 -17.04 -4.22
C LEU A 138 -15.46 -15.53 -4.36
N GLY A 139 -15.99 -14.89 -5.42
CA GLY A 139 -15.90 -13.44 -5.59
C GLY A 139 -16.59 -12.64 -4.46
N VAL A 140 -17.76 -13.11 -3.99
CA VAL A 140 -18.46 -12.47 -2.85
C VAL A 140 -17.71 -12.69 -1.55
N ILE A 141 -17.19 -13.90 -1.30
CA ILE A 141 -16.43 -14.23 -0.09
C ILE A 141 -15.14 -13.40 -0.03
N THR A 142 -14.39 -13.31 -1.14
CA THR A 142 -13.18 -12.48 -1.22
C THR A 142 -13.47 -11.00 -0.95
N ALA A 143 -14.54 -10.45 -1.52
CA ALA A 143 -14.96 -9.09 -1.24
C ALA A 143 -15.39 -8.89 0.24
N ALA A 144 -16.13 -9.85 0.81
CA ALA A 144 -16.55 -9.79 2.20
C ALA A 144 -15.37 -9.86 3.18
N VAL A 145 -14.38 -10.72 2.91
CA VAL A 145 -13.14 -10.81 3.70
C VAL A 145 -12.34 -9.52 3.60
N ALA A 146 -12.22 -8.92 2.41
CA ALA A 146 -11.52 -7.66 2.23
C ALA A 146 -12.22 -6.49 2.97
N LEU A 147 -13.56 -6.43 2.92
CA LEU A 147 -14.35 -5.45 3.68
C LEU A 147 -14.24 -5.66 5.20
N ALA A 148 -14.23 -6.91 5.67
CA ALA A 148 -13.96 -7.21 7.07
C ALA A 148 -12.55 -6.76 7.48
N GLY A 149 -11.55 -6.97 6.61
CA GLY A 149 -10.18 -6.47 6.81
C GLY A 149 -10.13 -4.93 6.90
N LEU A 150 -10.87 -4.22 6.05
CA LEU A 150 -10.99 -2.75 6.12
C LEU A 150 -11.61 -2.30 7.44
N PHE A 151 -12.64 -3.00 7.91
CA PHE A 151 -13.27 -2.71 9.20
C PHE A 151 -12.29 -2.93 10.36
N VAL A 152 -11.57 -4.06 10.36
CA VAL A 152 -10.52 -4.33 11.38
C VAL A 152 -9.43 -3.26 11.34
N LEU A 153 -8.99 -2.85 10.15
CA LEU A 153 -7.98 -1.80 10.00
C LEU A 153 -8.46 -0.47 10.60
N ALA A 154 -9.67 -0.03 10.25
CA ALA A 154 -10.27 1.21 10.77
C ALA A 154 -10.44 1.18 12.30
N VAL A 155 -10.91 0.05 12.85
CA VAL A 155 -11.05 -0.14 14.29
C VAL A 155 -9.68 -0.17 14.97
N SER A 156 -8.70 -0.87 14.40
CA SER A 156 -7.34 -0.94 14.96
C SER A 156 -6.65 0.42 15.00
N SER A 157 -6.82 1.26 13.96
CA SER A 157 -6.28 2.63 13.95
C SER A 157 -6.95 3.56 14.95
N ALA A 158 -8.18 3.27 15.37
CA ALA A 158 -8.89 4.05 16.38
C ALA A 158 -8.57 3.60 17.82
N ILE A 159 -8.21 2.32 18.00
CA ILE A 159 -7.96 1.72 19.32
C ILE A 159 -6.48 1.76 19.70
N LEU A 160 -5.55 1.53 18.77
CA LEU A 160 -4.13 1.54 19.12
C LEU A 160 -3.68 2.99 19.40
N PRO A 161 -3.12 3.26 20.60
CA PRO A 161 -2.57 4.57 20.89
C PRO A 161 -1.41 4.87 19.93
N PRO A 162 -1.21 6.15 19.56
CA PRO A 162 0.00 6.54 18.85
C PRO A 162 1.23 6.17 19.69
N PRO A 163 2.40 5.95 19.06
CA PRO A 163 3.65 5.83 19.80
C PRO A 163 3.83 7.06 20.70
N ALA A 164 4.41 6.83 21.88
CA ALA A 164 4.68 7.90 22.84
C ALA A 164 5.53 8.99 22.19
N PRO A 165 5.20 10.28 22.39
CA PRO A 165 6.00 11.37 21.85
C PRO A 165 7.42 11.34 22.45
N PRO A 166 8.41 11.93 21.76
CA PRO A 166 9.76 12.02 22.30
C PRO A 166 9.77 12.84 23.60
N PRO A 167 10.70 12.54 24.52
CA PRO A 167 10.82 13.23 25.80
C PRO A 167 11.12 14.73 25.59
N GLN A 168 10.51 15.58 26.40
CA GLN A 168 10.65 17.04 26.35
C GLN A 168 11.48 17.55 27.53
N VAL A 169 12.15 18.69 27.36
CA VAL A 169 12.96 19.29 28.42
C VAL A 169 12.04 19.97 29.43
N ILE A 170 11.98 19.41 30.65
CA ILE A 170 11.08 19.86 31.72
C ILE A 170 11.78 20.70 32.79
N ALA A 171 13.10 20.60 32.87
CA ALA A 171 13.90 21.33 33.85
C ALA A 171 15.36 21.42 33.41
N GLY A 172 16.12 22.34 34.00
CA GLY A 172 17.56 22.37 33.81
C GLY A 172 18.27 23.14 34.92
N THR A 173 19.58 23.00 34.98
CA THR A 173 20.46 23.72 35.89
C THR A 173 21.82 23.95 35.22
N SER A 174 22.51 25.01 35.61
CA SER A 174 23.85 25.32 35.11
C SER A 174 24.83 25.50 36.27
N HIS A 175 26.08 25.14 36.01
CA HIS A 175 27.19 25.33 36.93
C HIS A 175 27.93 26.64 36.61
N ASP A 176 28.66 27.20 37.57
CA ASP A 176 29.41 28.47 37.40
C ASP A 176 30.49 28.38 36.31
N THR A 177 31.11 27.21 36.14
CA THR A 177 32.04 26.88 35.04
C THR A 177 31.38 26.91 33.66
N GLY A 178 30.04 26.86 33.61
CA GLY A 178 29.20 26.85 32.43
C GLY A 178 28.81 25.48 31.92
N GLU A 179 29.03 24.40 32.67
CA GLU A 179 28.37 23.13 32.34
C GLU A 179 26.86 23.26 32.55
N LEU A 180 26.10 22.53 31.75
CA LEU A 180 24.64 22.60 31.70
C LEU A 180 24.08 21.18 31.80
N VAL A 181 23.10 20.98 32.66
CA VAL A 181 22.32 19.73 32.73
C VAL A 181 20.87 20.08 32.41
N LEU A 182 20.33 19.43 31.39
CA LEU A 182 18.92 19.48 31.05
C LEU A 182 18.27 18.15 31.44
N ALA A 183 17.05 18.22 31.92
CA ALA A 183 16.29 17.06 32.36
C ALA A 183 15.01 16.93 31.53
N THR A 184 14.71 15.70 31.17
CA THR A 184 13.41 15.31 30.61
C THR A 184 12.69 14.40 31.61
N ASP A 185 11.56 13.82 31.22
CA ASP A 185 10.86 12.79 31.99
C ASP A 185 11.65 11.46 32.08
N GLN A 186 12.63 11.24 31.20
CA GLN A 186 13.34 9.96 31.09
C GLN A 186 14.87 10.06 31.08
N LEU A 187 15.41 11.21 30.71
CA LEU A 187 16.83 11.42 30.41
C LEU A 187 17.39 12.64 31.13
N LEU A 188 18.65 12.54 31.55
CA LEU A 188 19.53 13.66 31.89
C LEU A 188 20.52 13.88 30.76
N LEU A 189 20.61 15.12 30.30
CA LEU A 189 21.39 15.53 29.14
C LEU A 189 22.45 16.54 29.60
N ARG A 190 23.70 16.09 29.68
CA ARG A 190 24.81 16.92 30.14
C ARG A 190 25.50 17.55 28.95
N HIS A 191 25.65 18.87 29.00
CA HIS A 191 26.28 19.67 27.96
C HIS A 191 27.49 20.42 28.54
N ASP A 192 28.49 20.62 27.69
CA ASP A 192 29.64 21.42 28.05
C ASP A 192 29.36 22.92 27.98
N ARG A 193 30.38 23.73 28.29
CA ARG A 193 30.31 25.19 28.24
C ARG A 193 30.00 25.81 26.88
N SER A 194 30.12 25.05 25.80
CA SER A 194 29.78 25.48 24.43
C SER A 194 28.36 25.09 24.03
N GLY A 195 27.70 24.24 24.84
CA GLY A 195 26.42 23.63 24.51
C GLY A 195 26.56 22.33 23.73
N THR A 196 27.75 21.74 23.69
CA THR A 196 27.96 20.43 23.06
C THR A 196 27.56 19.34 24.04
N GLU A 197 26.72 18.41 23.60
CA GLU A 197 26.31 17.24 24.38
C GLU A 197 27.53 16.39 24.74
N ARG A 198 27.69 16.10 26.04
CA ARG A 198 28.77 15.29 26.60
C ARG A 198 28.33 13.90 27.01
N ASP A 199 27.16 13.82 27.63
CA ASP A 199 26.67 12.59 28.23
C ASP A 199 25.14 12.59 28.26
N VAL A 200 24.58 11.41 28.06
CA VAL A 200 23.15 11.14 28.11
C VAL A 200 22.95 9.98 29.06
N THR A 201 22.23 10.22 30.14
CA THR A 201 21.97 9.19 31.14
C THR A 201 20.48 8.98 31.31
N SER A 202 20.04 7.72 31.28
CA SER A 202 18.67 7.36 31.58
C SER A 202 18.41 7.43 33.08
N LEU A 203 17.26 8.01 33.46
CA LEU A 203 16.82 8.03 34.86
C LEU A 203 16.59 6.62 35.40
N GLN A 204 16.15 5.70 34.54
CA GLN A 204 15.95 4.31 34.91
C GLN A 204 17.29 3.60 35.19
N GLU A 205 18.35 3.92 34.44
CA GLU A 205 19.70 3.40 34.72
C GLU A 205 20.24 3.90 36.06
N MET A 206 19.85 5.10 36.48
CA MET A 206 20.17 5.65 37.80
C MET A 206 19.29 5.11 38.94
N GLY A 207 18.38 4.18 38.65
CA GLY A 207 17.45 3.62 39.64
C GLY A 207 16.33 4.58 40.06
N LEU A 208 16.09 5.65 39.29
CA LEU A 208 15.02 6.60 39.54
C LEU A 208 13.74 6.21 38.79
N SER A 209 12.61 6.32 39.48
CA SER A 209 11.27 6.23 38.89
C SER A 209 10.43 7.40 39.38
N GLY A 210 9.96 8.23 38.46
CA GLY A 210 9.20 9.44 38.77
C GLY A 210 9.55 10.60 37.84
N ILE A 211 8.94 11.75 38.10
CA ILE A 211 9.09 12.96 37.28
C ILE A 211 9.99 13.94 38.01
N ILE A 212 11.00 14.49 37.33
CA ILE A 212 11.87 15.52 37.90
C ILE A 212 11.09 16.83 37.97
N THR A 213 10.94 17.40 39.17
CA THR A 213 10.28 18.69 39.37
C THR A 213 11.28 19.84 39.40
N ALA A 214 12.44 19.60 40.01
CA ALA A 214 13.53 20.57 40.12
C ALA A 214 14.89 19.86 40.17
N LEU A 215 15.95 20.58 39.80
CA LEU A 215 17.32 20.11 39.92
C LEU A 215 18.30 21.26 40.17
N ALA A 216 19.41 20.94 40.80
CA ALA A 216 20.52 21.86 41.03
C ALA A 216 21.85 21.10 41.03
N TYR A 217 22.92 21.74 40.56
CA TYR A 217 24.26 21.19 40.74
C TYR A 217 24.64 21.11 42.23
N ASN A 218 25.26 19.99 42.62
CA ASN A 218 25.98 19.90 43.90
C ASN A 218 27.48 20.10 43.70
N THR A 219 28.05 19.33 42.76
CA THR A 219 29.44 19.40 42.31
C THR A 219 29.47 19.15 40.80
N PRO A 220 30.60 19.34 40.09
CA PRO A 220 30.67 19.02 38.66
C PRO A 220 30.32 17.56 38.30
N ASP A 221 30.46 16.61 39.24
CA ASP A 221 30.08 15.20 39.04
C ASP A 221 28.73 14.83 39.69
N GLU A 222 28.15 15.70 40.52
CA GLU A 222 26.93 15.39 41.26
C GLU A 222 25.81 16.40 41.01
N VAL A 223 24.60 15.88 40.80
CA VAL A 223 23.38 16.66 40.67
C VAL A 223 22.39 16.27 41.77
N LEU A 224 21.68 17.27 42.29
CA LEU A 224 20.54 17.08 43.17
C LEU A 224 19.28 17.07 42.31
N LEU A 225 18.45 16.04 42.45
CA LEU A 225 17.21 15.86 41.71
C LEU A 225 16.05 15.72 42.68
N LEU A 226 15.08 16.62 42.58
CA LEU A 226 13.80 16.48 43.27
C LEU A 226 12.86 15.71 42.35
N VAL A 227 12.48 14.51 42.77
CA VAL A 227 11.70 13.57 41.96
C VAL A 227 10.34 13.34 42.63
N ALA A 228 9.27 13.64 41.90
CA ALA A 228 7.90 13.29 42.28
C ALA A 228 7.62 11.84 41.90
N GLN A 229 7.34 11.01 42.90
CA GLN A 229 7.00 9.60 42.72
C GLN A 229 5.53 9.43 42.32
N PRO A 230 5.16 8.27 41.73
CA PRO A 230 3.76 7.96 41.39
C PRO A 230 2.81 7.98 42.60
N SER A 231 3.33 7.75 43.81
CA SER A 231 2.60 7.83 45.09
C SER A 231 2.31 9.27 45.55
N ALA A 232 2.64 10.28 44.72
CA ALA A 232 2.63 11.71 45.02
C ALA A 232 3.70 12.21 46.02
N ALA A 233 4.44 11.31 46.68
CA ALA A 233 5.57 11.68 47.52
C ALA A 233 6.74 12.23 46.68
N THR A 234 7.38 13.29 47.16
CA THR A 234 8.58 13.87 46.53
C THR A 234 9.81 13.47 47.30
N THR A 235 10.87 13.02 46.61
CA THR A 235 12.15 12.65 47.24
C THR A 235 13.28 13.42 46.58
N LEU A 236 14.16 13.99 47.40
CA LEU A 236 15.38 14.63 46.93
C LEU A 236 16.51 13.61 46.89
N TYR A 237 17.08 13.40 45.71
CA TYR A 237 18.19 12.50 45.46
C TYR A 237 19.47 13.28 45.20
N ARG A 238 20.59 12.71 45.63
CA ARG A 238 21.94 13.07 45.19
C ARG A 238 22.41 12.00 44.21
N CYS A 239 22.70 12.41 42.98
CA CYS A 239 23.03 11.53 41.89
C CYS A 239 24.42 11.82 41.36
N SER A 240 25.27 10.79 41.22
CA SER A 240 26.59 10.89 40.58
C SER A 240 26.48 10.54 39.10
N PHE A 241 27.03 11.40 38.23
CA PHE A 241 27.11 11.11 36.80
C PHE A 241 28.09 9.99 36.50
N SER A 242 29.25 9.95 37.17
CA SER A 242 30.27 8.92 36.95
C SER A 242 29.81 7.52 37.36
N ASN A 243 29.15 7.41 38.52
CA ASN A 243 28.71 6.11 39.04
C ASN A 243 27.31 5.71 38.55
N ARG A 244 26.53 6.63 37.99
CA ARG A 244 25.12 6.45 37.63
C ARG A 244 24.28 5.91 38.79
N GLU A 245 24.55 6.39 40.00
CA GLU A 245 23.84 6.01 41.21
C GLU A 245 23.20 7.24 41.85
N CYS A 246 21.98 7.05 42.36
CA CYS A 246 21.25 8.07 43.11
C CYS A 246 20.96 7.58 44.53
N GLN A 247 21.25 8.41 45.52
CA GLN A 247 20.96 8.15 46.93
C GLN A 247 20.02 9.22 47.49
N PRO A 248 18.99 8.85 48.28
CA PRO A 248 18.10 9.83 48.89
C PRO A 248 18.88 10.69 49.91
N VAL A 249 18.75 12.01 49.83
CA VAL A 249 19.45 12.95 50.72
C VAL A 249 19.01 12.78 52.18
N PHE A 250 17.74 12.46 52.40
CA PHE A 250 17.15 12.32 53.74
C PHE A 250 17.16 10.88 54.26
N GLY A 251 17.77 9.92 53.54
CA GLY A 251 17.82 8.51 53.97
C GLY A 251 16.43 7.92 54.25
N GLU A 252 16.24 7.39 55.46
CA GLU A 252 14.94 6.85 55.94
C GLU A 252 14.01 7.91 56.53
N THR A 253 14.49 9.14 56.77
CA THR A 253 13.62 10.21 57.24
C THR A 253 12.68 10.66 56.13
N ALA A 254 11.41 10.90 56.47
CA ALA A 254 10.42 11.36 55.51
C ALA A 254 10.90 12.64 54.84
N THR A 255 10.99 12.60 53.51
CA THR A 255 11.21 13.80 52.72
C THR A 255 10.01 14.73 52.90
N PRO A 256 10.24 16.05 53.14
CA PRO A 256 9.16 17.02 53.05
C PRO A 256 8.44 16.88 51.70
N GLU A 257 7.14 17.19 51.63
CA GLU A 257 6.37 17.22 50.36
C GLU A 257 6.76 18.43 49.49
N ALA A 258 8.07 18.64 49.35
CA ALA A 258 8.65 19.77 48.70
C ALA A 258 8.37 19.72 47.19
N ARG A 259 7.87 20.82 46.63
CA ARG A 259 7.69 20.97 45.18
C ARG A 259 8.85 21.68 44.50
N ALA A 260 9.63 22.44 45.26
CA ALA A 260 10.84 23.09 44.79
C ALA A 260 11.90 23.14 45.88
N PHE A 261 13.14 23.32 45.45
CA PHE A 261 14.26 23.52 46.35
C PHE A 261 15.27 24.48 45.73
N ALA A 262 16.10 25.07 46.59
CA ALA A 262 17.29 25.81 46.19
C ALA A 262 18.49 25.36 47.03
N ARG A 263 19.68 25.40 46.42
CA ARG A 263 20.95 25.15 47.11
C ARG A 263 21.64 26.48 47.37
N VAL A 264 22.06 26.71 48.61
CA VAL A 264 22.88 27.86 48.99
C VAL A 264 24.31 27.59 48.55
N THR A 265 24.82 28.34 47.56
CA THR A 265 26.12 28.05 46.93
C THR A 265 27.29 28.01 47.93
N ALA A 266 27.31 28.94 48.90
CA ALA A 266 28.42 29.08 49.84
C ALA A 266 28.50 27.96 50.90
N SER A 267 27.37 27.50 51.42
CA SER A 267 27.31 26.49 52.49
C SER A 267 26.94 25.09 52.01
N GLY A 268 26.34 24.97 50.81
CA GLY A 268 25.72 23.74 50.32
C GLY A 268 24.38 23.41 50.98
N ASN A 269 23.88 24.26 51.88
CA ASN A 269 22.60 24.05 52.55
C ASN A 269 21.44 24.02 51.54
N LEU A 270 20.39 23.29 51.90
CA LEU A 270 19.24 23.04 51.04
C LEU A 270 18.01 23.73 51.63
N ILE A 271 17.35 24.55 50.83
CA ILE A 271 16.09 25.19 51.18
C ILE A 271 15.00 24.47 50.41
N LEU A 272 14.02 23.89 51.11
CA LEU A 272 12.91 23.16 50.51
C LEU A 272 11.60 23.90 50.79
N ALA A 273 10.73 23.95 49.78
CA ALA A 273 9.41 24.58 49.84
C ALA A 273 8.31 23.55 49.66
N ASP A 274 7.49 23.39 50.71
CA ASP A 274 6.31 22.56 50.74
C ASP A 274 5.06 23.46 50.70
N PRO A 275 4.48 23.69 49.51
CA PRO A 275 3.30 24.54 49.37
C PRO A 275 2.02 23.86 49.85
N THR A 276 2.01 22.54 50.07
CA THR A 276 0.83 21.83 50.60
C THR A 276 0.66 22.14 52.08
N ASN A 277 1.77 22.12 52.82
CA ASN A 277 1.80 22.38 54.26
C ASN A 277 2.19 23.83 54.61
N ASN A 278 2.40 24.69 53.61
CA ASN A 278 2.85 26.07 53.78
C ASN A 278 4.11 26.15 54.65
N LEU A 279 5.11 25.32 54.32
CA LEU A 279 6.32 25.16 55.12
C LEU A 279 7.56 25.40 54.28
N LEU A 280 8.43 26.28 54.77
CA LEU A 280 9.81 26.38 54.31
C LEU A 280 10.72 25.68 55.32
N THR A 281 11.70 24.93 54.82
CA THR A 281 12.69 24.27 55.66
C THR A 281 14.10 24.48 55.13
N LEU A 282 15.05 24.66 56.05
CA LEU A 282 16.47 24.76 55.79
C LEU A 282 17.15 23.51 56.33
N HIS A 283 17.95 22.86 55.49
CA HIS A 283 18.67 21.64 55.83
C HIS A 283 20.15 21.77 55.52
N SER A 284 20.97 21.02 56.24
CA SER A 284 22.39 20.83 55.89
C SER A 284 22.50 20.03 54.58
N PRO A 285 23.69 20.00 53.94
CA PRO A 285 23.91 19.20 52.74
C PRO A 285 23.57 17.70 52.95
N GLU A 286 23.70 17.20 54.17
CA GLU A 286 23.39 15.83 54.59
C GLU A 286 21.91 15.60 54.96
N GLY A 287 21.04 16.60 54.75
CA GLY A 287 19.60 16.46 54.99
C GLY A 287 19.14 16.66 56.44
N ARG A 288 20.01 17.18 57.33
CA ARG A 288 19.62 17.50 58.71
C ARG A 288 18.91 18.84 58.78
N LEU A 289 17.74 18.89 59.41
CA LEU A 289 16.99 20.13 59.62
C LEU A 289 17.78 21.11 60.49
N LEU A 290 17.96 22.33 59.97
CA LEU A 290 18.63 23.45 60.63
C LEU A 290 17.62 24.50 61.11
N ALA A 291 16.61 24.82 60.30
CA ALA A 291 15.54 25.75 60.62
C ALA A 291 14.27 25.43 59.82
N SER A 292 13.12 25.90 60.31
CA SER A 292 11.83 25.76 59.63
C SER A 292 10.97 26.99 59.90
N ALA A 293 10.14 27.38 58.94
CA ALA A 293 9.21 28.49 59.08
C ALA A 293 7.89 28.19 58.35
N GLU A 294 6.77 28.45 59.02
CA GLU A 294 5.46 28.43 58.39
C GLU A 294 5.29 29.69 57.54
N ARG A 295 4.97 29.50 56.26
CA ARG A 295 4.78 30.57 55.30
C ARG A 295 3.86 30.13 54.17
N GLN A 296 2.91 30.98 53.81
CA GLN A 296 2.12 30.74 52.62
C GLN A 296 3.03 30.73 51.38
N LEU A 297 2.82 29.75 50.49
CA LEU A 297 3.62 29.55 49.29
C LEU A 297 2.70 29.43 48.07
N PRO A 298 3.13 29.89 46.88
CA PRO A 298 2.40 29.63 45.66
C PRO A 298 2.39 28.13 45.33
N SER A 299 1.39 27.68 44.56
CA SER A 299 1.24 26.26 44.21
C SER A 299 2.44 25.66 43.46
N GLN A 300 3.15 26.50 42.70
CA GLN A 300 4.41 26.21 42.02
C GLN A 300 5.47 27.22 42.51
N PRO A 301 6.14 26.93 43.65
CA PRO A 301 7.15 27.84 44.19
C PRO A 301 8.43 27.78 43.36
N VAL A 302 8.99 28.94 43.08
CA VAL A 302 10.30 29.12 42.46
C VAL A 302 11.23 29.73 43.50
N LEU A 303 12.32 29.04 43.82
CA LEU A 303 13.31 29.50 44.79
C LEU A 303 14.61 29.85 44.05
N ARG A 304 15.15 31.02 44.38
CA ARG A 304 16.49 31.45 43.95
C ARG A 304 17.24 32.02 45.14
N VAL A 305 18.51 31.64 45.28
CA VAL A 305 19.42 32.25 46.25
C VAL A 305 20.40 33.10 45.47
N GLU A 306 20.29 34.42 45.61
CA GLU A 306 21.10 35.38 44.85
C GLU A 306 21.50 36.54 45.76
N ALA A 307 22.74 37.01 45.63
CA ALA A 307 23.27 38.11 46.43
C ALA A 307 23.04 38.01 47.96
N GLY A 308 23.00 36.79 48.51
CA GLY A 308 22.78 36.57 49.95
C GLY A 308 21.32 36.68 50.40
N LEU A 309 20.37 36.66 49.46
CA LEU A 309 18.93 36.69 49.72
C LEU A 309 18.25 35.44 49.17
N LEU A 310 17.17 35.02 49.81
CA LEU A 310 16.25 34.01 49.27
C LEU A 310 15.09 34.74 48.60
N LEU A 311 14.89 34.48 47.32
CA LEU A 311 13.82 35.03 46.52
C LEU A 311 12.79 33.94 46.20
N ILE A 312 11.51 34.28 46.35
CA ILE A 312 10.39 33.39 46.04
C ILE A 312 9.33 34.15 45.23
N ASN A 313 8.72 33.52 44.23
CA ASN A 313 7.60 34.13 43.51
C ASN A 313 6.39 34.38 44.43
N GLY A 314 5.68 35.47 44.17
CA GLY A 314 4.50 35.89 44.96
C GLY A 314 3.31 34.94 44.84
N ILE A 315 2.42 35.03 45.83
CA ILE A 315 1.18 34.25 45.91
C ILE A 315 0.10 35.00 45.13
N ASP A 316 -0.27 34.47 43.96
CA ASP A 316 -1.33 35.00 43.07
C ASP A 316 -1.21 36.51 42.76
N ALA A 317 0.00 37.05 42.83
CA ALA A 317 0.34 38.43 42.52
C ALA A 317 1.58 38.48 41.63
N PRO A 318 1.77 39.55 40.83
CA PRO A 318 2.98 39.72 40.02
C PRO A 318 4.08 40.30 40.92
N SER A 319 4.56 39.51 41.87
CA SER A 319 5.56 39.95 42.86
C SER A 319 6.62 38.88 43.14
N ILE A 320 7.67 39.28 43.85
CA ILE A 320 8.74 38.42 44.35
C ILE A 320 9.00 38.78 45.81
N SER A 321 8.82 37.82 46.70
CA SER A 321 9.16 37.96 48.13
C SER A 321 10.68 37.87 48.34
N VAL A 322 11.22 38.78 49.15
CA VAL A 322 12.65 38.83 49.51
C VAL A 322 12.84 38.42 50.96
N LEU A 323 13.56 37.33 51.17
CA LEU A 323 13.65 36.63 52.45
C LEU A 323 15.10 36.44 52.92
N ARG A 324 15.25 36.31 54.23
CA ARG A 324 16.45 35.80 54.87
C ARG A 324 16.51 34.27 54.81
N TYR A 325 17.71 33.71 54.73
CA TYR A 325 17.90 32.25 54.74
C TYR A 325 18.82 31.76 55.87
N GLU A 326 19.36 32.66 56.69
CA GLU A 326 20.19 32.31 57.84
C GLU A 326 19.36 31.61 58.91
N PRO A 327 19.88 30.58 59.61
CA PRO A 327 19.10 29.80 60.56
C PRO A 327 18.39 30.62 61.65
N GLU A 328 19.02 31.69 62.12
CA GLU A 328 18.50 32.54 63.22
C GLU A 328 17.31 33.40 62.81
N ALA A 329 17.13 33.64 61.51
CA ALA A 329 16.13 34.53 60.94
C ALA A 329 15.48 33.91 59.69
N PHE A 330 15.38 32.58 59.69
CA PHE A 330 15.03 31.83 58.49
C PHE A 330 13.62 32.19 58.01
N ALA A 331 13.51 32.53 56.72
CA ALA A 331 12.28 32.95 56.05
C ALA A 331 11.60 34.23 56.59
N GLU A 332 12.31 35.02 57.41
CA GLU A 332 11.87 36.38 57.74
C GLU A 332 11.81 37.22 56.47
N GLN A 333 10.68 37.90 56.26
CA GLN A 333 10.47 38.74 55.09
C GLN A 333 11.15 40.10 55.29
N LEU A 334 12.01 40.45 54.35
CA LEU A 334 12.67 41.75 54.28
C LEU A 334 11.90 42.73 53.39
N ASP A 335 11.39 42.24 52.26
CA ASP A 335 10.73 43.06 51.25
C ASP A 335 9.77 42.23 50.38
N GLU A 336 8.95 42.93 49.58
CA GLU A 336 8.10 42.37 48.52
C GLU A 336 8.25 43.24 47.28
N ILE A 337 8.87 42.70 46.23
CA ILE A 337 9.08 43.42 44.98
C ILE A 337 7.83 43.27 44.12
N LEU A 338 7.14 44.37 43.86
CA LEU A 338 5.95 44.40 43.02
C LEU A 338 6.30 44.70 41.56
N LEU A 339 5.88 43.84 40.64
CA LEU A 339 6.20 43.90 39.21
C LEU A 339 4.99 44.37 38.40
N LEU A 340 4.96 45.65 38.03
CA LEU A 340 3.83 46.24 37.29
C LEU A 340 4.25 46.94 36.00
N PRO A 341 4.84 46.23 35.02
CA PRO A 341 5.13 46.83 33.74
C PRO A 341 3.82 47.10 32.98
N ALA A 342 3.75 48.23 32.26
CA ALA A 342 2.53 48.65 31.56
C ALA A 342 1.98 47.59 30.59
N ASP A 343 2.86 46.81 29.95
CA ASP A 343 2.49 45.74 29.02
C ASP A 343 1.85 44.53 29.72
N ALA A 344 2.33 44.18 30.91
CA ALA A 344 1.72 43.14 31.74
C ALA A 344 0.33 43.58 32.20
N VAL A 345 0.19 44.80 32.70
CA VAL A 345 -1.10 45.35 33.17
C VAL A 345 -2.13 45.37 32.05
N ARG A 346 -1.74 45.83 30.84
CA ARG A 346 -2.62 45.85 29.67
C ARG A 346 -3.06 44.45 29.22
N SER A 347 -2.21 43.46 29.41
CA SER A 347 -2.47 42.06 29.01
C SER A 347 -3.03 41.20 30.16
N GLY A 348 -3.25 41.80 31.33
CA GLY A 348 -3.73 41.11 32.53
C GLY A 348 -2.76 40.05 33.07
N LEU A 349 -1.45 40.18 32.84
CA LEU A 349 -0.46 39.25 33.42
C LEU A 349 -0.31 39.56 34.91
N SER A 350 -0.93 38.75 35.75
CA SER A 350 -1.11 39.01 37.19
C SER A 350 -0.35 38.03 38.09
N ARG A 351 0.43 37.10 37.54
CA ARG A 351 1.15 36.10 38.33
C ARG A 351 2.58 35.88 37.83
N THR A 352 3.53 35.81 38.76
CA THR A 352 4.93 35.51 38.46
C THR A 352 5.13 33.99 38.32
N LEU A 353 5.57 33.54 37.14
CA LEU A 353 5.84 32.14 36.84
C LEU A 353 7.24 31.69 37.28
N ASP A 354 8.27 32.34 36.75
CA ASP A 354 9.68 32.03 37.03
C ASP A 354 10.53 33.29 36.87
N PHE A 355 11.71 33.30 37.48
CA PHE A 355 12.67 34.37 37.38
C PHE A 355 14.12 33.86 37.50
N SER A 356 15.03 34.56 36.84
CA SER A 356 16.44 34.20 36.80
C SER A 356 17.34 35.42 36.65
N TRP A 357 18.52 35.38 37.27
CA TRP A 357 19.55 36.40 37.15
C TRP A 357 20.50 36.04 36.01
N VAL A 358 20.59 36.90 34.98
CA VAL A 358 21.46 36.69 33.82
C VAL A 358 22.04 38.01 33.34
N GLY A 359 23.38 38.10 33.34
CA GLY A 359 24.11 39.24 32.79
C GLY A 359 23.72 40.58 33.41
N ASP A 360 23.76 40.62 34.74
CA ASP A 360 23.46 41.77 35.59
C ASP A 360 22.00 42.26 35.54
N GLN A 361 21.10 41.37 35.12
CA GLN A 361 19.68 41.68 34.97
C GLN A 361 18.80 40.53 35.45
N TRP A 362 17.65 40.91 36.00
CA TRP A 362 16.57 39.99 36.32
C TRP A 362 15.71 39.75 35.09
N TRP A 363 15.47 38.48 34.81
CA TRP A 363 14.49 38.04 33.84
C TRP A 363 13.31 37.47 34.58
N VAL A 364 12.10 37.91 34.25
CA VAL A 364 10.87 37.47 34.90
C VAL A 364 9.85 37.07 33.86
N SER A 365 9.30 35.87 34.02
CA SER A 365 8.14 35.38 33.29
C SER A 365 6.88 35.63 34.10
N MET A 366 5.85 36.18 33.46
CA MET A 366 4.54 36.41 34.06
C MET A 366 3.43 35.83 33.21
N GLU A 367 2.36 35.38 33.86
CA GLU A 367 1.17 34.82 33.22
C GLU A 367 -0.12 35.55 33.60
N ASN A 368 -1.10 35.47 32.71
CA ASN A 368 -2.50 35.70 33.00
C ASN A 368 -3.15 34.33 33.31
N PRO A 369 -3.58 34.06 34.55
CA PRO A 369 -4.10 32.76 34.94
C PRO A 369 -5.46 32.42 34.29
N GLU A 370 -6.19 33.41 33.77
CA GLU A 370 -7.49 33.19 33.11
C GLU A 370 -7.33 32.82 31.63
N THR A 371 -6.36 33.45 30.94
CA THR A 371 -6.17 33.26 29.49
C THR A 371 -5.00 32.36 29.14
N GLY A 372 -4.08 32.10 30.07
CA GLY A 372 -2.81 31.43 29.82
C GLY A 372 -1.81 32.28 29.03
N ALA A 373 -2.11 33.55 28.74
CA ALA A 373 -1.17 34.44 28.09
C ALA A 373 0.06 34.66 28.97
N THR A 374 1.25 34.71 28.37
CA THR A 374 2.50 34.90 29.09
C THR A 374 3.32 36.04 28.51
N GLY A 375 4.25 36.57 29.30
CA GLY A 375 5.18 37.60 28.87
C GLY A 375 6.52 37.49 29.59
N LEU A 376 7.58 37.94 28.93
CA LEU A 376 8.94 37.92 29.45
C LEU A 376 9.50 39.34 29.59
N PHE A 377 9.93 39.67 30.80
CA PHE A 377 10.31 41.02 31.20
C PHE A 377 11.72 41.02 31.75
N ARG A 378 12.46 42.09 31.47
CA ARG A 378 13.82 42.31 31.97
C ARG A 378 13.86 43.50 32.89
N TYR A 379 14.51 43.33 34.02
CA TYR A 379 14.73 44.36 35.02
C TYR A 379 16.22 44.49 35.34
N ASP A 380 16.64 45.67 35.78
CA ASP A 380 17.99 45.90 36.29
C ASP A 380 18.14 45.34 37.72
N SER A 381 19.32 45.52 38.31
CA SER A 381 19.61 45.11 39.70
C SER A 381 18.72 45.78 40.75
N LEU A 382 18.08 46.89 40.41
CA LEU A 382 17.20 47.67 41.28
C LEU A 382 15.72 47.43 40.95
N TRP A 383 15.40 46.40 40.16
CA TRP A 383 14.05 46.05 39.73
C TRP A 383 13.34 47.11 38.90
N ASN A 384 14.07 48.01 38.23
CA ASN A 384 13.50 48.89 37.21
C ASN A 384 13.36 48.14 35.89
N LEU A 385 12.21 48.31 35.21
CA LEU A 385 11.98 47.70 33.92
C LEU A 385 12.97 48.23 32.87
N VAL A 386 13.73 47.31 32.27
CA VAL A 386 14.69 47.59 31.20
C VAL A 386 14.04 47.38 29.83
N ALA A 387 13.42 46.21 29.62
CA ALA A 387 12.85 45.84 28.33
C ALA A 387 11.82 44.71 28.45
N VAL A 388 10.98 44.58 27.43
CA VAL A 388 10.10 43.41 27.22
C VAL A 388 10.71 42.56 26.11
N ALA A 389 10.92 41.27 26.39
CA ALA A 389 11.47 40.33 25.43
C ALA A 389 10.34 39.68 24.62
N ARG A 390 10.50 39.64 23.30
CA ARG A 390 9.54 39.00 22.40
C ARG A 390 9.94 37.55 22.16
N LEU A 391 9.00 36.63 22.39
CA LEU A 391 9.15 35.24 22.04
C LEU A 391 8.62 34.98 20.62
N PRO A 392 9.12 33.94 19.92
CA PRO A 392 8.48 33.45 18.71
C PRO A 392 7.05 32.96 18.99
N ASP A 393 6.20 32.98 17.96
CA ASP A 393 4.81 32.53 18.08
C ASP A 393 4.75 31.06 18.54
N GLY A 394 3.86 30.76 19.48
CA GLY A 394 3.65 29.41 20.02
C GLY A 394 4.66 28.96 21.09
N HIS A 395 5.57 29.84 21.53
CA HIS A 395 6.46 29.58 22.66
C HIS A 395 6.03 30.32 23.92
N TYR A 396 6.10 29.64 25.07
CA TYR A 396 5.73 30.16 26.38
C TYR A 396 6.91 30.04 27.36
N PRO A 397 7.32 31.12 28.05
CA PRO A 397 8.44 31.12 28.98
C PRO A 397 8.06 30.48 30.33
N GLN A 398 7.84 29.17 30.36
CA GLN A 398 7.44 28.48 31.59
C GLN A 398 8.57 28.35 32.60
N LYS A 399 9.79 28.02 32.15
CA LYS A 399 10.98 28.00 33.01
C LYS A 399 12.13 28.80 32.42
N LEU A 400 12.81 29.52 33.30
CA LEU A 400 13.93 30.39 33.00
C LEU A 400 15.21 29.84 33.63
N LEU A 401 16.21 29.59 32.79
CA LEU A 401 17.48 29.05 33.21
C LEU A 401 18.63 29.98 32.79
N GLY A 402 19.29 30.58 33.77
CA GLY A 402 20.55 31.27 33.54
C GLY A 402 21.67 30.29 33.17
N TRP A 403 22.40 30.61 32.11
CA TRP A 403 23.57 29.87 31.66
C TRP A 403 24.68 30.87 31.25
N LYS A 404 25.53 31.22 32.21
CA LYS A 404 26.50 32.31 32.09
C LYS A 404 25.81 33.63 31.71
N GLN A 405 26.14 34.17 30.54
CA GLN A 405 25.60 35.41 29.99
C GLN A 405 24.42 35.16 29.04
N LYS A 406 23.85 33.95 29.08
CA LYS A 406 22.74 33.50 28.25
C LYS A 406 21.57 33.13 29.13
N LEU A 407 20.37 33.45 28.67
CA LEU A 407 19.14 32.91 29.22
C LEU A 407 18.67 31.78 28.31
N LEU A 408 18.37 30.63 28.90
CA LEU A 408 17.65 29.55 28.26
C LEU A 408 16.19 29.59 28.72
N ILE A 409 15.28 29.45 27.76
CA ILE A 409 13.85 29.36 28.03
C ILE A 409 13.42 27.94 27.71
N LEU A 410 12.90 27.27 28.73
CA LEU A 410 12.37 25.92 28.61
C LEU A 410 10.85 26.04 28.51
N ASP A 411 10.34 25.56 27.39
CA ASP A 411 8.91 25.42 27.14
C ASP A 411 8.61 23.92 27.06
N PRO A 412 7.97 23.34 28.09
CA PRO A 412 7.66 21.91 28.10
C PRO A 412 6.82 21.49 26.89
N GLU A 413 6.07 22.38 26.24
CA GLU A 413 5.25 22.03 25.08
C GLU A 413 6.07 21.97 23.77
N GLN A 414 7.29 22.51 23.78
CA GLN A 414 8.14 22.63 22.61
C GLN A 414 9.42 21.80 22.78
N THR A 415 9.94 21.27 21.68
CA THR A 415 11.22 20.52 21.69
C THR A 415 12.44 21.44 21.65
N GLN A 416 12.26 22.70 21.26
CA GLN A 416 13.35 23.67 21.12
C GLN A 416 13.58 24.44 22.42
N VAL A 417 14.83 24.46 22.87
CA VAL A 417 15.28 25.31 23.97
C VAL A 417 15.72 26.65 23.41
N LEU A 418 14.90 27.68 23.58
CA LEU A 418 15.23 29.02 23.10
C LEU A 418 16.40 29.60 23.89
N ARG A 419 17.23 30.39 23.22
CA ARG A 419 18.40 31.03 23.82
C ARG A 419 18.38 32.53 23.55
N PHE A 420 18.62 33.31 24.59
CA PHE A 420 18.76 34.76 24.53
C PHE A 420 20.10 35.17 25.13
N ASN A 421 20.70 36.24 24.63
CA ASN A 421 21.83 36.87 25.32
C ASN A 421 21.35 37.75 26.48
N ALA A 422 22.28 38.17 27.34
CA ALA A 422 22.02 39.10 28.45
C ALA A 422 21.33 40.40 28.00
N GLN A 423 21.59 40.86 26.76
CA GLN A 423 20.98 42.06 26.18
C GLN A 423 19.58 41.82 25.62
N GLY A 424 19.04 40.61 25.76
CA GLY A 424 17.69 40.22 25.35
C GLY A 424 17.48 40.05 23.85
N GLN A 425 18.56 39.86 23.09
CA GLN A 425 18.47 39.45 21.70
C GLN A 425 18.36 37.93 21.63
N ALA A 426 17.43 37.44 20.81
CA ALA A 426 17.29 36.03 20.51
C ALA A 426 18.51 35.53 19.74
N GLU A 427 19.03 34.38 20.14
CA GLU A 427 20.11 33.66 19.47
C GLU A 427 19.59 32.36 18.86
N VAL A 428 20.45 31.67 18.12
CA VAL A 428 20.13 30.31 17.64
C VAL A 428 19.78 29.44 18.85
N PRO A 429 18.61 28.76 18.85
CA PRO A 429 18.20 27.83 19.90
C PRO A 429 19.29 26.81 20.23
N LEU A 430 19.34 26.35 21.48
CA LEU A 430 20.29 25.32 21.88
C LEU A 430 19.95 24.02 21.15
N GLN A 431 20.93 23.45 20.46
CA GLN A 431 20.79 22.17 19.78
C GLN A 431 21.03 21.04 20.78
N VAL A 432 19.99 20.26 21.03
CA VAL A 432 20.05 19.05 21.85
C VAL A 432 19.98 17.85 20.90
N ASN A 433 21.14 17.40 20.43
CA ASN A 433 21.27 16.44 19.33
C ASN A 433 20.53 15.13 19.62
N HIS A 434 20.62 14.60 20.85
CA HIS A 434 19.92 13.38 21.20
C HIS A 434 18.40 13.50 21.05
N LEU A 435 17.80 14.61 21.51
CA LEU A 435 16.37 14.85 21.37
C LEU A 435 15.94 15.07 19.91
N GLN A 436 16.80 15.73 19.11
CA GLN A 436 16.54 15.88 17.67
C GLN A 436 16.53 14.54 16.94
N ASN A 437 17.43 13.62 17.30
CA ASN A 437 17.46 12.28 16.74
C ASN A 437 16.21 11.48 17.16
N LEU A 438 15.83 11.52 18.44
CA LEU A 438 14.60 10.87 18.91
C LEU A 438 13.35 11.42 18.21
N LEU A 439 13.30 12.73 17.97
CA LEU A 439 12.22 13.36 17.22
C LEU A 439 12.22 12.92 15.75
N ALA A 440 13.38 12.83 15.10
CA ALA A 440 13.51 12.37 13.73
C ALA A 440 13.06 10.90 13.58
N ASP A 441 13.52 10.02 14.47
CA ASP A 441 13.14 8.60 14.51
C ASP A 441 11.63 8.46 14.72
N TYR A 442 11.06 9.24 15.65
CA TYR A 442 9.63 9.27 15.89
C TYR A 442 8.84 9.69 14.64
N GLN A 443 9.29 10.74 13.94
CA GLN A 443 8.65 11.23 12.71
C GLN A 443 8.74 10.19 11.59
N GLU A 444 9.90 9.55 11.41
CA GLU A 444 10.08 8.50 10.40
C GLU A 444 9.15 7.32 10.66
N GLU A 445 9.04 6.86 11.90
CA GLU A 445 8.13 5.79 12.27
C GLU A 445 6.66 6.15 11.99
N GLN A 446 6.26 7.38 12.31
CA GLN A 446 4.90 7.86 12.06
C GLN A 446 4.56 7.90 10.57
N VAL A 447 5.47 8.43 9.75
CA VAL A 447 5.31 8.44 8.29
C VAL A 447 5.26 7.01 7.76
N ALA A 448 6.16 6.13 8.19
CA ALA A 448 6.18 4.73 7.76
C ALA A 448 4.92 3.96 8.18
N ARG A 449 4.37 4.21 9.37
CA ARG A 449 3.09 3.64 9.82
C ARG A 449 1.94 4.16 8.98
N SER A 450 1.89 5.47 8.73
CA SER A 450 0.87 6.10 7.88
C SER A 450 0.90 5.51 6.45
N VAL A 451 2.06 5.46 5.81
CA VAL A 451 2.21 4.92 4.46
C VAL A 451 1.80 3.45 4.39
N ARG A 452 2.24 2.61 5.35
CA ARG A 452 1.82 1.20 5.41
C ARG A 452 0.31 1.05 5.59
N GLY A 453 -0.31 1.87 6.45
CA GLY A 453 -1.75 1.89 6.66
C GLY A 453 -2.52 2.27 5.38
N HIS A 454 -2.09 3.32 4.69
CA HIS A 454 -2.69 3.75 3.42
C HIS A 454 -2.53 2.70 2.31
N LEU A 455 -1.35 2.09 2.17
CA LEU A 455 -1.12 1.04 1.18
C LEU A 455 -2.00 -0.19 1.45
N LEU A 456 -2.12 -0.61 2.72
CA LEU A 456 -2.99 -1.72 3.10
C LEU A 456 -4.47 -1.41 2.82
N LEU A 457 -4.91 -0.18 3.13
CA LEU A 457 -6.26 0.29 2.85
C LEU A 457 -6.56 0.25 1.35
N VAL A 458 -5.67 0.81 0.52
CA VAL A 458 -5.83 0.81 -0.95
C VAL A 458 -5.85 -0.61 -1.49
N ALA A 459 -4.96 -1.49 -1.01
CA ALA A 459 -4.91 -2.88 -1.42
C ALA A 459 -6.23 -3.63 -1.10
N LEU A 460 -6.75 -3.49 0.12
CA LEU A 460 -8.00 -4.12 0.53
C LEU A 460 -9.21 -3.58 -0.25
N LEU A 461 -9.26 -2.27 -0.49
CA LEU A 461 -10.31 -1.64 -1.29
C LEU A 461 -10.29 -2.13 -2.74
N MET A 462 -9.10 -2.25 -3.33
CA MET A 462 -8.92 -2.83 -4.67
C MET A 462 -9.36 -4.29 -4.74
N ILE A 463 -8.99 -5.12 -3.75
CA ILE A 463 -9.43 -6.52 -3.67
C ILE A 463 -10.95 -6.60 -3.54
N ALA A 464 -11.57 -5.75 -2.73
CA ALA A 464 -13.02 -5.70 -2.58
C ALA A 464 -13.75 -5.33 -3.88
N LEU A 465 -13.28 -4.27 -4.57
CA LEU A 465 -13.83 -3.84 -5.86
C LEU A 465 -13.67 -4.91 -6.95
N LEU A 466 -12.48 -5.52 -7.05
CA LEU A 466 -12.23 -6.61 -8.00
C LEU A 466 -13.09 -7.84 -7.69
N GLY A 467 -13.24 -8.21 -6.41
CA GLY A 467 -14.09 -9.31 -5.98
C GLY A 467 -15.57 -9.09 -6.33
N LEU A 468 -16.10 -7.88 -6.06
CA LEU A 468 -17.46 -7.48 -6.41
C LEU A 468 -17.67 -7.43 -7.93
N GLY A 469 -16.73 -6.87 -8.68
CA GLY A 469 -16.75 -6.83 -10.15
C GLY A 469 -16.75 -8.23 -10.75
N PHE A 470 -15.89 -9.12 -10.25
CA PHE A 470 -15.84 -10.52 -10.67
C PHE A 470 -17.13 -11.27 -10.34
N ALA A 471 -17.68 -11.09 -9.13
CA ALA A 471 -18.96 -11.68 -8.74
C ALA A 471 -20.12 -11.17 -9.61
N GLY A 472 -20.12 -9.88 -9.95
CA GLY A 472 -21.07 -9.27 -10.89
C GLY A 472 -20.97 -9.87 -12.28
N TRP A 473 -19.76 -10.06 -12.80
CA TRP A 473 -19.52 -10.72 -14.08
C TRP A 473 -20.04 -12.17 -14.08
N GLN A 474 -19.73 -12.96 -13.05
CA GLN A 474 -20.24 -14.34 -12.96
C GLN A 474 -21.77 -14.37 -12.81
N ARG A 475 -22.38 -13.38 -12.14
CA ARG A 475 -23.86 -13.24 -12.07
C ARG A 475 -24.46 -12.99 -13.46
N LEU A 476 -23.82 -12.16 -14.28
CA LEU A 476 -24.22 -11.98 -15.68
C LEU A 476 -24.08 -13.28 -16.47
N ARG A 477 -22.96 -14.00 -16.32
CA ARG A 477 -22.77 -15.33 -16.96
C ARG A 477 -23.85 -16.34 -16.58
N LEU A 478 -24.25 -16.36 -15.32
CA LEU A 478 -25.33 -17.22 -14.83
C LEU A 478 -26.67 -16.90 -15.48
N ARG A 479 -27.04 -15.62 -15.53
CA ARG A 479 -28.28 -15.18 -16.20
C ARG A 479 -28.32 -15.61 -17.66
N VAL A 480 -27.20 -15.48 -18.37
CA VAL A 480 -27.11 -15.89 -19.76
C VAL A 480 -27.22 -17.40 -19.91
N CYS A 481 -26.48 -18.18 -19.13
CA CYS A 481 -26.59 -19.65 -19.16
C CYS A 481 -28.02 -20.12 -18.91
N GLN A 482 -28.72 -19.53 -17.93
CA GLN A 482 -30.11 -19.86 -17.63
C GLN A 482 -31.09 -19.47 -18.75
N SER A 483 -30.75 -18.44 -19.55
CA SER A 483 -31.57 -18.01 -20.69
C SER A 483 -31.40 -18.88 -21.94
N LEU A 484 -30.32 -19.68 -22.00
CA LEU A 484 -29.98 -20.50 -23.17
C LEU A 484 -30.75 -21.84 -23.13
N HIS A 485 -31.51 -22.10 -24.17
CA HIS A 485 -32.28 -23.35 -24.31
C HIS A 485 -31.52 -24.30 -25.23
N TYR A 486 -30.43 -24.90 -24.76
CA TYR A 486 -29.58 -25.79 -25.58
C TYR A 486 -30.39 -26.97 -26.17
N ARG A 487 -30.76 -26.84 -27.44
CA ARG A 487 -31.32 -27.92 -28.26
C ARG A 487 -30.21 -28.47 -29.14
N ASN A 488 -30.22 -29.78 -29.39
CA ASN A 488 -29.31 -30.31 -30.40
C ASN A 488 -29.73 -29.75 -31.75
N ALA A 489 -28.78 -29.18 -32.49
CA ALA A 489 -29.06 -28.79 -33.87
C ALA A 489 -29.52 -30.03 -34.65
N PRO A 490 -30.63 -29.97 -35.39
CA PRO A 490 -31.08 -31.08 -36.21
C PRO A 490 -30.00 -31.43 -37.24
N LEU A 491 -29.88 -32.71 -37.56
CA LEU A 491 -28.98 -33.17 -38.61
C LEU A 491 -29.46 -32.61 -39.95
N LEU A 492 -28.65 -31.79 -40.60
CA LEU A 492 -28.99 -31.20 -41.92
C LEU A 492 -28.99 -32.24 -43.06
N GLY A 493 -28.60 -33.49 -42.78
CA GLY A 493 -28.16 -34.50 -43.76
C GLY A 493 -28.94 -34.59 -45.08
N ARG A 494 -30.27 -34.75 -45.06
CA ARG A 494 -31.07 -34.90 -46.28
C ARG A 494 -31.52 -33.57 -46.89
N HIS A 495 -31.50 -32.49 -46.12
CA HIS A 495 -32.04 -31.18 -46.51
C HIS A 495 -30.94 -30.12 -46.70
N ALA A 496 -29.67 -30.52 -46.57
CA ALA A 496 -28.51 -29.63 -46.72
C ALA A 496 -28.42 -29.01 -48.13
N LYS A 497 -28.92 -29.72 -49.15
CA LYS A 497 -28.97 -29.25 -50.54
C LYS A 497 -30.04 -28.18 -50.76
N ASP A 498 -31.06 -28.16 -49.90
CA ASP A 498 -32.20 -27.25 -49.98
C ASP A 498 -31.96 -25.96 -49.18
N ILE A 499 -30.82 -25.85 -48.49
CA ILE A 499 -30.43 -24.65 -47.76
C ILE A 499 -29.99 -23.59 -48.76
N GLN A 500 -30.65 -22.45 -48.69
CA GLN A 500 -30.26 -21.28 -49.45
C GLN A 500 -29.46 -20.33 -48.54
N TRP A 501 -28.20 -20.05 -48.91
CA TRP A 501 -27.29 -19.22 -48.12
C TRP A 501 -27.36 -17.75 -48.50
N LEU A 502 -27.41 -16.86 -47.51
CA LEU A 502 -27.39 -15.42 -47.76
C LEU A 502 -26.03 -14.99 -48.32
N PRO A 503 -26.00 -14.22 -49.42
CA PRO A 503 -24.78 -13.60 -49.88
C PRO A 503 -24.31 -12.54 -48.88
N GLY A 504 -22.99 -12.42 -48.71
CA GLY A 504 -22.43 -11.26 -48.00
C GLY A 504 -22.75 -9.98 -48.78
N ALA A 505 -22.96 -8.87 -48.08
CA ALA A 505 -23.22 -7.58 -48.72
C ALA A 505 -22.08 -7.23 -49.70
N GLY A 506 -22.42 -6.80 -50.93
CA GLY A 506 -21.47 -6.44 -52.00
C GLY A 506 -20.48 -5.32 -51.64
N GLU A 507 -19.53 -5.03 -52.53
CA GLU A 507 -18.26 -4.30 -52.31
C GLU A 507 -18.33 -2.79 -51.94
N SER A 508 -19.38 -2.29 -51.31
CA SER A 508 -19.58 -0.84 -51.15
C SER A 508 -19.03 -0.21 -49.84
N GLY A 509 -17.94 -0.74 -49.27
CA GLY A 509 -17.38 -0.23 -47.99
C GLY A 509 -15.89 -0.55 -47.77
N LEU A 510 -15.01 0.05 -48.57
CA LEU A 510 -13.56 -0.21 -48.60
C LEU A 510 -12.77 0.66 -47.60
N ARG A 511 -12.52 0.13 -46.40
CA ARG A 511 -11.29 0.31 -45.58
C ARG A 511 -11.44 -0.39 -44.23
N LEU A 512 -12.58 -0.18 -43.54
CA LEU A 512 -12.87 -0.84 -42.26
C LEU A 512 -13.05 -2.36 -42.42
N ARG A 513 -13.65 -2.80 -43.53
CA ARG A 513 -13.86 -4.22 -43.85
C ARG A 513 -12.56 -4.98 -44.10
N HIS A 514 -11.56 -4.33 -44.70
CA HIS A 514 -10.22 -4.91 -44.89
C HIS A 514 -9.47 -5.08 -43.56
N ILE A 515 -9.64 -4.15 -42.61
CA ILE A 515 -9.05 -4.25 -41.26
C ILE A 515 -9.72 -5.40 -40.48
N LEU A 516 -11.05 -5.51 -40.54
CA LEU A 516 -11.81 -6.60 -39.90
C LEU A 516 -11.52 -7.97 -40.52
N GLN A 517 -11.33 -8.06 -41.84
CA GLN A 517 -10.90 -9.28 -42.53
C GLN A 517 -9.47 -9.69 -42.16
N LYS A 518 -8.54 -8.73 -42.03
CA LYS A 518 -7.16 -8.99 -41.56
C LYS A 518 -7.12 -9.51 -40.11
N LEU A 519 -8.08 -9.13 -39.27
CA LEU A 519 -8.23 -9.61 -37.90
C LEU A 519 -8.84 -11.03 -37.77
N ARG A 520 -9.02 -11.77 -38.89
CA ARG A 520 -9.67 -13.12 -38.91
C ARG A 520 -11.02 -13.15 -38.19
N VAL A 521 -11.79 -12.06 -38.28
CA VAL A 521 -13.22 -12.10 -37.96
C VAL A 521 -13.91 -12.80 -39.13
N LEU A 522 -13.87 -14.14 -39.18
CA LEU A 522 -14.58 -14.86 -40.24
C LEU A 522 -16.07 -14.49 -40.15
N PRO A 523 -16.69 -14.03 -41.26
CA PRO A 523 -18.13 -13.91 -41.28
C PRO A 523 -18.69 -15.31 -41.09
N GLY A 524 -19.57 -15.46 -40.12
CA GLY A 524 -20.39 -16.65 -40.06
C GLY A 524 -21.35 -16.68 -41.26
N HIS A 525 -22.30 -17.61 -41.25
CA HIS A 525 -23.20 -17.80 -42.39
C HIS A 525 -24.65 -17.84 -41.91
N ILE A 526 -25.55 -17.25 -42.71
CA ILE A 526 -27.00 -17.32 -42.52
C ILE A 526 -27.56 -18.15 -43.67
N GLY A 527 -28.27 -19.22 -43.34
CA GLY A 527 -29.00 -20.04 -44.29
C GLY A 527 -30.49 -20.01 -43.98
N VAL A 528 -31.32 -20.22 -45.01
CA VAL A 528 -32.77 -20.38 -44.87
C VAL A 528 -33.15 -21.77 -45.36
N LEU A 529 -33.95 -22.49 -44.56
CA LEU A 529 -34.50 -23.80 -44.89
C LEU A 529 -36.00 -23.82 -44.56
N GLY A 530 -36.84 -23.65 -45.58
CA GLY A 530 -38.29 -23.48 -45.39
C GLY A 530 -38.58 -22.22 -44.55
N GLN A 531 -39.23 -22.39 -43.41
CA GLN A 531 -39.49 -21.31 -42.44
C GLN A 531 -38.38 -21.17 -41.37
N GLN A 532 -37.37 -22.04 -41.37
CA GLN A 532 -36.30 -22.05 -40.37
C GLN A 532 -35.08 -21.27 -40.84
N LEU A 533 -34.48 -20.53 -39.90
CA LEU A 533 -33.19 -19.86 -40.09
C LEU A 533 -32.07 -20.71 -39.50
N ILE A 534 -30.97 -20.82 -40.24
CA ILE A 534 -29.76 -21.53 -39.88
C ILE A 534 -28.67 -20.49 -39.66
N LEU A 535 -28.13 -20.40 -38.44
CA LEU A 535 -26.97 -19.57 -38.15
C LEU A 535 -25.75 -20.44 -37.97
N VAL A 536 -24.63 -20.00 -38.54
CA VAL A 536 -23.31 -20.65 -38.45
C VAL A 536 -22.33 -19.62 -37.92
N ASP A 537 -21.71 -19.85 -36.76
CA ASP A 537 -20.77 -18.88 -36.17
C ASP A 537 -19.36 -18.93 -36.79
N HIS A 538 -18.44 -18.12 -36.27
CA HIS A 538 -17.03 -18.09 -36.69
C HIS A 538 -16.26 -19.39 -36.40
N ARG A 539 -16.69 -20.19 -35.40
CA ARG A 539 -16.17 -21.54 -35.14
C ARG A 539 -16.75 -22.51 -36.17
N GLY A 540 -17.87 -22.13 -36.78
CA GLY A 540 -18.72 -22.78 -37.75
C GLY A 540 -19.79 -23.69 -37.13
N ILE A 541 -19.99 -23.63 -35.82
CA ILE A 541 -21.07 -24.35 -35.15
C ILE A 541 -22.39 -23.77 -35.66
N TYR A 542 -23.37 -24.63 -35.94
CA TYR A 542 -24.64 -24.21 -36.49
C TYR A 542 -25.82 -24.56 -35.58
N HIS A 543 -26.81 -23.67 -35.54
CA HIS A 543 -28.11 -23.91 -34.92
C HIS A 543 -29.22 -23.46 -35.86
N THR A 544 -30.39 -24.10 -35.74
CA THR A 544 -31.59 -23.79 -36.54
C THR A 544 -32.71 -23.30 -35.62
N GLY A 545 -33.44 -22.27 -36.01
CA GLY A 545 -34.51 -21.70 -35.19
C GLY A 545 -35.60 -21.02 -35.98
N THR A 546 -36.74 -20.79 -35.32
CA THR A 546 -37.94 -20.08 -35.83
C THR A 546 -38.53 -19.15 -34.78
N GLY A 547 -39.11 -18.03 -35.22
CA GLY A 547 -39.81 -17.06 -34.35
C GLY A 547 -39.02 -16.67 -33.11
N LYS A 548 -39.61 -16.86 -31.92
CA LYS A 548 -39.02 -16.54 -30.60
C LYS A 548 -37.72 -17.26 -30.25
N GLN A 549 -37.32 -18.27 -31.03
CA GLN A 549 -36.01 -18.92 -30.85
C GLN A 549 -34.87 -18.05 -31.42
N LEU A 550 -35.20 -17.14 -32.33
CA LEU A 550 -34.27 -16.13 -32.79
C LEU A 550 -34.22 -14.98 -31.80
N ARG A 551 -32.99 -14.58 -31.52
CA ARG A 551 -32.65 -13.53 -30.59
C ARG A 551 -31.87 -12.46 -31.33
N TRP A 552 -32.39 -11.24 -31.37
CA TRP A 552 -31.81 -10.16 -32.17
C TRP A 552 -31.26 -9.01 -31.31
N HIS A 553 -30.11 -8.48 -31.74
CA HIS A 553 -29.45 -7.29 -31.23
C HIS A 553 -29.03 -6.41 -32.44
N PRO A 554 -28.95 -5.07 -32.33
CA PRO A 554 -28.63 -4.19 -33.46
C PRO A 554 -27.35 -4.50 -34.25
N LEU A 555 -26.43 -5.28 -33.68
CA LEU A 555 -25.15 -5.69 -34.29
C LEU A 555 -25.00 -7.21 -34.45
N PHE A 556 -25.86 -7.99 -33.80
CA PHE A 556 -25.69 -9.43 -33.66
C PHE A 556 -27.01 -10.17 -33.77
N LEU A 557 -26.96 -11.37 -34.33
CA LEU A 557 -28.07 -12.31 -34.36
C LEU A 557 -27.65 -13.59 -33.63
N MET A 558 -28.54 -14.16 -32.85
CA MET A 558 -28.23 -15.28 -31.95
C MET A 558 -29.33 -16.34 -31.99
N ILE A 559 -28.92 -17.61 -32.01
CA ILE A 559 -29.78 -18.77 -31.72
C ILE A 559 -29.00 -19.63 -30.73
N ASP A 560 -29.56 -19.88 -29.56
CA ASP A 560 -28.87 -20.53 -28.45
C ASP A 560 -27.47 -19.95 -28.25
N ASP A 561 -26.39 -20.74 -28.30
CA ASP A 561 -25.01 -20.29 -28.09
C ASP A 561 -24.26 -19.89 -29.36
N VAL A 562 -24.94 -19.90 -30.52
CA VAL A 562 -24.41 -19.44 -31.81
C VAL A 562 -24.69 -17.96 -31.95
N VAL A 563 -23.63 -17.15 -31.85
CA VAL A 563 -23.68 -15.70 -32.03
C VAL A 563 -23.03 -15.32 -33.36
N LEU A 564 -23.78 -14.60 -34.17
CA LEU A 564 -23.35 -14.11 -35.47
C LEU A 564 -23.32 -12.58 -35.49
N TYR A 565 -22.21 -12.01 -35.97
CA TYR A 565 -22.12 -10.57 -36.23
C TYR A 565 -22.80 -10.23 -37.56
N THR A 566 -23.82 -9.39 -37.52
CA THR A 566 -24.57 -8.95 -38.72
C THR A 566 -24.18 -7.55 -39.20
N GLY A 567 -23.42 -6.80 -38.39
CA GLY A 567 -23.02 -5.42 -38.68
C GLY A 567 -24.08 -4.39 -38.29
N PRO A 568 -23.71 -3.10 -38.14
CA PRO A 568 -24.65 -2.01 -37.95
C PRO A 568 -25.48 -1.78 -39.21
N THR A 569 -26.65 -1.17 -39.07
CA THR A 569 -27.54 -0.85 -40.20
C THR A 569 -26.88 -0.04 -41.31
N ALA A 570 -25.89 0.80 -40.96
CA ALA A 570 -25.11 1.59 -41.90
C ALA A 570 -24.03 0.79 -42.68
N LEU A 571 -23.58 -0.34 -42.13
CA LEU A 571 -22.56 -1.22 -42.72
C LEU A 571 -22.95 -2.70 -42.49
N PRO A 572 -24.00 -3.20 -43.17
CA PRO A 572 -24.46 -4.57 -42.98
C PRO A 572 -23.45 -5.56 -43.58
N GLU A 573 -23.19 -6.66 -42.87
CA GLU A 573 -22.28 -7.70 -43.36
C GLU A 573 -22.96 -8.65 -44.38
N PHE A 574 -24.28 -8.77 -44.29
CA PHE A 574 -25.12 -9.59 -45.17
C PHE A 574 -26.08 -8.70 -45.97
N ASP A 575 -26.37 -9.07 -47.22
CA ASP A 575 -27.42 -8.40 -47.99
C ASP A 575 -28.80 -8.88 -47.52
N THR A 576 -29.41 -8.10 -46.63
CA THR A 576 -30.72 -8.42 -46.05
C THR A 576 -31.89 -7.92 -46.89
N ARG A 577 -31.65 -7.10 -47.94
CA ARG A 577 -32.72 -6.50 -48.77
C ARG A 577 -33.38 -7.51 -49.71
N SER A 578 -32.70 -8.62 -49.99
CA SER A 578 -33.11 -9.64 -50.94
C SER A 578 -33.99 -10.75 -50.34
N TRP A 579 -34.37 -10.68 -49.05
CA TRP A 579 -35.00 -11.79 -48.32
C TRP A 579 -36.20 -11.39 -47.44
N PRO A 580 -37.44 -11.35 -47.95
CA PRO A 580 -38.64 -11.05 -47.16
C PRO A 580 -38.91 -12.08 -46.04
N LEU A 581 -38.39 -13.31 -46.18
CA LEU A 581 -38.45 -14.37 -45.17
C LEU A 581 -37.59 -14.06 -43.93
N LEU A 582 -36.46 -13.37 -44.10
CA LEU A 582 -35.62 -12.94 -42.98
C LEU A 582 -36.33 -11.83 -42.18
N THR A 583 -36.99 -10.89 -42.86
CA THR A 583 -37.77 -9.83 -42.20
C THR A 583 -38.97 -10.38 -41.42
N ALA A 584 -39.64 -11.40 -41.96
CA ALA A 584 -40.75 -12.07 -41.26
C ALA A 584 -40.26 -12.85 -40.03
N ALA A 585 -39.17 -13.61 -40.16
CA ALA A 585 -38.60 -14.37 -39.04
C ALA A 585 -37.98 -13.48 -37.94
N LEU A 586 -37.47 -12.29 -38.30
CA LEU A 586 -36.97 -11.30 -37.34
C LEU A 586 -38.11 -10.50 -36.64
N ALA A 587 -39.29 -10.40 -37.25
CA ALA A 587 -40.43 -9.70 -36.65
C ALA A 587 -40.97 -10.42 -35.39
N GLU A 588 -40.80 -11.74 -35.33
CA GLU A 588 -41.18 -12.59 -34.19
C GLU A 588 -40.01 -12.89 -33.23
N ALA A 589 -38.82 -12.33 -33.48
CA ALA A 589 -37.61 -12.57 -32.70
C ALA A 589 -37.57 -11.73 -31.41
N ASP A 590 -37.01 -12.30 -30.35
CA ASP A 590 -36.88 -11.62 -29.05
C ASP A 590 -35.65 -10.70 -29.04
N ARG A 591 -35.81 -9.47 -28.55
CA ARG A 591 -34.69 -8.52 -28.41
C ARG A 591 -33.78 -8.91 -27.25
N VAL A 592 -32.46 -8.86 -27.47
CA VAL A 592 -31.44 -9.17 -26.47
C VAL A 592 -30.71 -7.93 -25.99
N ASP A 593 -30.39 -7.90 -24.70
CA ASP A 593 -29.60 -6.85 -24.08
C ASP A 593 -28.10 -7.00 -24.34
N THR A 594 -27.37 -5.88 -24.32
CA THR A 594 -25.94 -5.84 -24.63
C THR A 594 -25.10 -6.73 -23.70
N ALA A 595 -25.50 -6.88 -22.42
CA ALA A 595 -24.76 -7.71 -21.47
C ALA A 595 -24.82 -9.20 -21.83
N THR A 596 -25.98 -9.68 -22.31
CA THR A 596 -26.12 -11.05 -22.79
C THR A 596 -25.27 -11.31 -24.03
N ILE A 597 -25.19 -10.36 -24.96
CA ILE A 597 -24.31 -10.46 -26.13
C ILE A 597 -22.84 -10.48 -25.70
N LEU A 598 -22.40 -9.57 -24.83
CA LEU A 598 -21.02 -9.49 -24.36
C LEU A 598 -20.56 -10.80 -23.71
N VAL A 599 -21.38 -11.35 -22.80
CA VAL A 599 -21.11 -12.64 -22.15
C VAL A 599 -21.03 -13.77 -23.18
N SER A 600 -21.96 -13.81 -24.14
CA SER A 600 -22.01 -14.85 -25.16
C SER A 600 -20.80 -14.77 -26.11
N LEU A 601 -20.34 -13.57 -26.44
CA LEU A 601 -19.13 -13.36 -27.24
C LEU A 601 -17.87 -13.85 -26.50
N VAL A 602 -17.73 -13.55 -25.21
CA VAL A 602 -16.61 -14.04 -24.39
C VAL A 602 -16.67 -15.56 -24.24
N ALA A 603 -17.86 -16.14 -24.01
CA ALA A 603 -18.05 -17.57 -23.89
C ALA A 603 -17.75 -18.33 -25.20
N ALA A 604 -18.13 -17.76 -26.35
CA ALA A 604 -17.82 -18.31 -27.68
C ALA A 604 -16.39 -18.04 -28.14
N ARG A 605 -15.57 -17.31 -27.35
CA ARG A 605 -14.24 -16.80 -27.73
C ARG A 605 -14.26 -16.05 -29.06
N HIS A 606 -15.34 -15.29 -29.28
CA HIS A 606 -15.51 -14.52 -30.49
C HIS A 606 -14.34 -13.53 -30.66
N PRO A 607 -13.78 -13.37 -31.87
CA PRO A 607 -12.58 -12.55 -32.09
C PRO A 607 -12.75 -11.09 -31.62
N LEU A 608 -13.96 -10.53 -31.72
CA LEU A 608 -14.28 -9.19 -31.19
C LEU A 608 -14.12 -9.10 -29.66
N ALA A 609 -14.48 -10.14 -28.91
CA ALA A 609 -14.31 -10.15 -27.46
C ALA A 609 -12.84 -10.27 -27.06
N VAL A 610 -12.05 -11.07 -27.80
CA VAL A 610 -10.60 -11.21 -27.59
C VAL A 610 -9.87 -9.89 -27.88
N ALA A 611 -10.21 -9.22 -28.98
CA ALA A 611 -9.66 -7.91 -29.30
C ALA A 611 -10.03 -6.87 -28.24
N GLY A 612 -11.30 -6.85 -27.80
CA GLY A 612 -11.76 -5.97 -26.73
C GLY A 612 -11.04 -6.20 -25.39
N SER A 613 -10.79 -7.45 -25.00
CA SER A 613 -10.06 -7.77 -23.77
C SER A 613 -8.60 -7.33 -23.82
N ILE A 614 -7.94 -7.46 -24.97
CA ILE A 614 -6.55 -7.00 -25.15
C ILE A 614 -6.47 -5.48 -25.00
N VAL A 615 -7.38 -4.74 -25.64
CA VAL A 615 -7.44 -3.27 -25.52
C VAL A 615 -7.69 -2.84 -24.07
N LEU A 616 -8.60 -3.51 -23.36
CA LEU A 616 -8.87 -3.22 -21.96
C LEU A 616 -7.63 -3.46 -21.07
N ILE A 617 -6.91 -4.58 -21.27
CA ILE A 617 -5.68 -4.87 -20.53
C ILE A 617 -4.64 -3.78 -20.78
N ILE A 618 -4.43 -3.37 -22.04
CA ILE A 618 -3.49 -2.30 -22.38
C ILE A 618 -3.89 -0.99 -21.70
N ALA A 619 -5.18 -0.62 -21.75
CA ALA A 619 -5.68 0.61 -21.12
C ALA A 619 -5.49 0.60 -19.60
N VAL A 620 -5.81 -0.53 -18.93
CA VAL A 620 -5.62 -0.67 -17.48
C VAL A 620 -4.14 -0.60 -17.11
N THR A 621 -3.26 -1.19 -17.92
CA THR A 621 -1.81 -1.16 -17.68
C THR A 621 -1.24 0.25 -17.85
N VAL A 622 -1.74 1.01 -18.83
CA VAL A 622 -1.39 2.42 -19.04
C VAL A 622 -1.87 3.29 -17.87
N ILE A 623 -3.09 3.09 -17.39
CA ILE A 623 -3.62 3.85 -16.24
C ILE A 623 -2.81 3.55 -14.96
N LEU A 624 -2.48 2.28 -14.71
CA LEU A 624 -1.67 1.87 -13.55
C LEU A 624 -0.24 2.43 -13.59
N THR A 625 0.33 2.61 -14.78
CA THR A 625 1.68 3.19 -14.94
C THR A 625 1.70 4.72 -14.90
N LEU A 626 0.57 5.38 -15.14
CA LEU A 626 0.41 6.82 -14.98
C LEU A 626 0.05 7.25 -13.55
N ALA A 627 -0.46 6.32 -12.73
CA ALA A 627 -0.87 6.58 -11.34
C ALA A 627 0.19 6.19 -10.30
N ALA A 628 1.25 5.51 -10.72
CA ALA A 628 2.47 5.25 -9.93
C ALA A 628 3.52 6.30 -10.27
#